data_AF-A0A924YWM2-F1
#
_entry.id   AF-A0A924YWM2-F1
#
_cell.length_a   1.000
_cell.length_b   1.000
_cell.length_c   1.000
_cell.angle_alpha   90.00
_cell.angle_beta   90.00
_cell.angle_gamma   90.00
#
_symmetry.space_group_name_H-M   'P 1'
#
loop_
_entity.id
_entity.type
_entity.pdbx_description
1 polymer ?
#
loop_
_entity_poly.entity_id
_entity_poly.type
_entity_poly.pdbx_seq_one_letter_code
_entity_poly.pdbx_strand_id
1 'polypeptide(L)'
;MREFFKGWRRKAGLVALAMACGFMMLCFRSYLITDFITTRTSDNSYQFVTTDGGDVVWGRSRSDSLIGQPARWSWSSRAYRRRPFTLPKGWQISAQRTILGAEFMTLRREDITMSSWRVPYWSLVLPLTLLSALLLLIKTRSAKEPNRG
;
A
#
# COMPACT_ATOMS: atom_id res chain seq x y z
N MET A 1 25.26 25.35 -5.09
CA MET A 1 24.47 24.22 -4.53
C MET A 1 24.26 23.02 -5.45
N ARG A 2 24.45 23.09 -6.78
CA ARG A 2 24.17 21.95 -7.70
C ARG A 2 25.16 20.77 -7.57
N GLU A 3 26.33 20.96 -6.98
CA GLU A 3 27.36 19.90 -6.89
C GLU A 3 27.09 18.85 -5.80
N PHE A 4 26.45 19.23 -4.68
CA PHE A 4 26.07 18.32 -3.61
C PHE A 4 25.13 17.19 -4.08
N PHE A 5 24.30 17.47 -5.08
CA PHE A 5 23.30 16.52 -5.57
C PHE A 5 23.84 15.46 -6.55
N LYS A 6 25.07 15.61 -7.09
CA LYS A 6 25.62 14.66 -8.07
C LYS A 6 25.87 13.27 -7.48
N GLY A 7 26.34 13.18 -6.25
CA GLY A 7 26.60 11.90 -5.58
C GLY A 7 25.35 11.23 -5.00
N TRP A 8 24.33 12.02 -4.63
CA TRP A 8 23.17 11.49 -3.91
C TRP A 8 22.20 10.70 -4.78
N ARG A 9 22.14 10.99 -6.09
CA ARG A 9 21.22 10.32 -7.03
C ARG A 9 21.44 8.81 -7.12
N ARG A 10 22.69 8.35 -7.19
CA ARG A 10 23.00 6.90 -7.24
C ARG A 10 22.59 6.22 -5.94
N LYS A 11 22.83 6.87 -4.80
CA LYS A 11 22.41 6.36 -3.48
C LYS A 11 20.89 6.29 -3.38
N ALA A 12 20.19 7.34 -3.80
CA ALA A 12 18.73 7.37 -3.82
C ALA A 12 18.14 6.29 -4.74
N GLY A 13 18.73 6.07 -5.92
CA GLY A 13 18.34 4.98 -6.83
C GLY A 13 18.52 3.60 -6.20
N LEU A 14 19.66 3.36 -5.55
CA LEU A 14 19.93 2.11 -4.84
C LEU A 14 18.94 1.88 -3.67
N VAL A 15 18.63 2.93 -2.90
CA VAL A 15 17.64 2.86 -1.82
C VAL A 15 16.24 2.59 -2.37
N ALA A 16 15.84 3.25 -3.46
CA ALA A 16 14.57 2.99 -4.14
C ALA A 16 14.47 1.56 -4.65
N LEU A 17 15.56 1.01 -5.21
CA LEU A 17 15.64 -0.39 -5.63
C LEU A 17 15.47 -1.34 -4.44
N ALA A 18 16.20 -1.10 -3.35
CA ALA A 18 16.11 -1.92 -2.14
C ALA A 18 14.68 -1.91 -1.57
N MET A 19 14.02 -0.74 -1.54
CA MET A 19 12.62 -0.63 -1.16
C MET A 19 11.71 -1.42 -2.11
N ALA A 20 11.90 -1.31 -3.43
CA ALA A 20 11.11 -2.07 -4.41
C ALA A 20 11.25 -3.59 -4.19
N CYS A 21 12.47 -4.08 -3.94
CA CYS A 21 12.73 -5.48 -3.59
C CYS A 21 12.03 -5.87 -2.29
N GLY A 22 12.10 -5.03 -1.25
CA GLY A 22 11.39 -5.26 0.02
C GLY A 22 9.87 -5.36 -0.16
N PHE A 23 9.27 -4.44 -0.93
CA PHE A 23 7.85 -4.49 -1.26
C PHE A 23 7.48 -5.73 -2.08
N MET A 24 8.35 -6.16 -2.99
CA MET A 24 8.14 -7.39 -3.74
C MET A 24 8.17 -8.63 -2.83
N MET A 25 9.10 -8.69 -1.86
CA MET A 25 9.09 -9.76 -0.85
C MET A 25 7.83 -9.74 0.02
N LEU A 26 7.38 -8.55 0.43
CA LEU A 26 6.12 -8.39 1.17
C LEU A 26 4.90 -8.83 0.34
N CYS A 27 4.91 -8.55 -0.97
CA CYS A 27 3.89 -9.05 -1.89
C CYS A 27 3.85 -10.59 -1.88
N PHE A 28 5.00 -11.25 -2.05
CA PHE A 28 5.07 -12.73 -1.97
C PHE A 28 4.63 -13.26 -0.59
N ARG A 29 5.06 -12.63 0.50
CA ARG A 29 4.64 -12.98 1.87
C ARG A 29 3.12 -12.87 2.04
N SER A 30 2.49 -11.87 1.42
CA SER A 30 1.04 -11.63 1.55
C SER A 30 0.17 -12.76 0.98
N TYR A 31 0.73 -13.61 0.10
CA TYR A 31 0.06 -14.82 -0.37
C TYR A 31 0.04 -15.94 0.68
N LEU A 32 0.92 -15.88 1.68
CA LEU A 32 1.09 -16.92 2.68
C LEU A 32 0.54 -16.53 4.05
N ILE A 33 0.75 -15.28 4.46
CA ILE A 33 0.45 -14.81 5.81
C ILE A 33 -0.41 -13.57 5.73
N THR A 34 -1.42 -13.53 6.60
CA THR A 34 -2.29 -12.37 6.74
C THR A 34 -2.03 -11.55 7.98
N ASP A 35 -1.50 -10.32 7.79
CA ASP A 35 -1.23 -9.39 8.89
C ASP A 35 -2.25 -8.25 8.91
N PHE A 36 -2.80 -7.95 10.09
CA PHE A 36 -3.73 -6.83 10.28
C PHE A 36 -3.46 -6.06 11.56
N ILE A 37 -3.47 -4.74 11.41
CA ILE A 37 -3.29 -3.76 12.47
C ILE A 37 -4.59 -2.95 12.55
N THR A 38 -5.29 -3.09 13.68
CA THR A 38 -6.49 -2.30 13.94
C THR A 38 -6.15 -1.19 14.92
N THR A 39 -6.26 0.05 14.48
CA THR A 39 -6.15 1.25 15.31
C THR A 39 -7.52 1.91 15.45
N ARG A 40 -7.73 2.64 16.55
CA ARG A 40 -9.01 3.28 16.83
C ARG A 40 -8.78 4.72 17.26
N THR A 41 -9.63 5.59 16.77
CA THR A 41 -9.64 7.03 17.06
C THR A 41 -11.08 7.42 17.35
N SER A 42 -11.39 7.89 18.56
CA SER A 42 -12.73 8.25 19.09
C SER A 42 -13.94 7.56 18.42
N ASP A 43 -14.35 8.05 17.25
CA ASP A 43 -15.60 7.67 16.55
C ASP A 43 -15.38 6.79 15.32
N ASN A 44 -14.12 6.44 15.02
CA ASN A 44 -13.73 5.67 13.84
C ASN A 44 -12.76 4.54 14.20
N SER A 45 -13.00 3.36 13.67
CA SER A 45 -12.02 2.29 13.63
C SER A 45 -11.32 2.29 12.27
N TYR A 46 -9.99 2.36 12.29
CA TYR A 46 -9.15 2.26 11.11
C TYR A 46 -8.48 0.89 11.14
N GLN A 47 -8.64 0.15 10.06
CA GLN A 47 -8.03 -1.16 9.90
C GLN A 47 -7.03 -1.08 8.77
N PHE A 48 -5.76 -1.24 9.10
CA PHE A 48 -4.72 -1.47 8.11
C PHE A 48 -4.55 -2.97 7.96
N VAL A 49 -4.94 -3.47 6.80
CA VAL A 49 -4.95 -4.88 6.47
C VAL A 49 -3.95 -5.07 5.36
N THR A 50 -2.74 -5.47 5.71
CA THR A 50 -1.72 -5.86 4.74
C THR A 50 -2.11 -7.21 4.19
N THR A 51 -3.14 -7.32 3.32
CA THR A 51 -3.53 -8.66 2.87
C THR A 51 -4.44 -8.97 1.69
N ASP A 52 -4.17 -10.22 1.27
CA ASP A 52 -4.84 -11.16 0.36
C ASP A 52 -4.45 -10.99 -1.11
N GLY A 53 -3.65 -11.95 -1.59
CA GLY A 53 -3.44 -12.14 -3.02
C GLY A 53 -2.64 -11.04 -3.71
N GLY A 54 -1.78 -10.33 -2.98
CA GLY A 54 -0.96 -9.26 -3.54
C GLY A 54 -1.59 -7.86 -3.48
N ASP A 55 -2.56 -7.65 -2.58
CA ASP A 55 -3.20 -6.34 -2.36
C ASP A 55 -2.90 -5.77 -0.94
N VAL A 56 -2.80 -4.45 -0.84
CA VAL A 56 -2.77 -3.68 0.41
C VAL A 56 -4.15 -3.11 0.65
N VAL A 57 -4.75 -3.40 1.80
CA VAL A 57 -6.12 -2.99 2.11
C VAL A 57 -6.13 -2.00 3.28
N TRP A 58 -6.76 -0.86 3.07
CA TRP A 58 -7.06 0.09 4.12
C TRP A 58 -8.56 0.18 4.30
N GLY A 59 -9.04 -0.23 5.47
CA GLY A 59 -10.43 -0.18 5.87
C GLY A 59 -10.69 0.93 6.88
N ARG A 60 -11.87 1.52 6.82
CA ARG A 60 -12.45 2.35 7.86
C ARG A 60 -13.83 1.80 8.17
N SER A 61 -14.11 1.55 9.44
CA SER A 61 -15.44 1.21 9.91
C SER A 61 -15.90 2.22 10.94
N ARG A 62 -17.11 2.75 10.73
CA ARG A 62 -17.83 3.62 11.65
C ARG A 62 -19.00 2.83 12.21
N SER A 63 -19.01 2.63 13.53
CA SER A 63 -20.10 1.99 14.26
C SER A 63 -20.09 2.46 15.71
N ASP A 64 -21.25 2.91 16.19
CA ASP A 64 -21.43 3.34 17.57
C ASP A 64 -21.36 2.14 18.55
N SER A 65 -21.71 0.95 18.07
CA SER A 65 -21.65 -0.29 18.86
C SER A 65 -20.22 -0.81 19.13
N LEU A 66 -19.22 -0.28 18.42
CA LEU A 66 -17.83 -0.70 18.55
C LEU A 66 -17.03 0.14 19.53
N ILE A 67 -17.63 1.11 20.24
CA ILE A 67 -16.96 1.93 21.24
C ILE A 67 -16.38 1.02 22.35
N GLY A 68 -15.06 1.09 22.60
CA GLY A 68 -14.41 0.47 23.77
C GLY A 68 -13.46 -0.72 23.57
N GLN A 69 -13.37 -1.36 22.38
CA GLN A 69 -12.31 -2.36 22.17
C GLN A 69 -10.92 -1.71 21.95
N PRO A 70 -9.85 -2.31 22.49
CA PRO A 70 -8.48 -1.79 22.36
C PRO A 70 -7.89 -2.03 20.97
N ALA A 71 -6.84 -1.27 20.63
CA ALA A 71 -6.02 -1.54 19.47
C ALA A 71 -5.43 -2.95 19.59
N ARG A 72 -5.56 -3.76 18.53
CA ARG A 72 -5.12 -5.15 18.54
C ARG A 72 -4.32 -5.46 17.29
N TRP A 73 -3.11 -5.97 17.52
CA TRP A 73 -2.31 -6.60 16.50
C TRP A 73 -2.71 -8.06 16.41
N SER A 74 -2.98 -8.51 15.20
CA SER A 74 -3.36 -9.89 14.95
C SER A 74 -2.74 -10.36 13.65
N TRP A 75 -2.55 -11.66 13.56
CA TRP A 75 -2.17 -12.31 12.32
C TRP A 75 -2.99 -13.58 12.15
N SER A 76 -3.17 -13.99 10.90
CA SER A 76 -3.83 -15.23 10.52
C SER A 76 -2.95 -15.96 9.49
N SER A 77 -2.61 -17.22 9.77
CA SER A 77 -1.93 -18.09 8.80
C SER A 77 -2.87 -18.59 7.70
N ARG A 78 -4.19 -18.43 7.87
CA ARG A 78 -5.12 -18.65 6.77
C ARG A 78 -5.02 -17.43 5.88
N ALA A 79 -4.22 -17.56 4.81
CA ALA A 79 -4.43 -16.76 3.63
C ALA A 79 -5.93 -16.85 3.32
N TYR A 80 -6.63 -15.73 3.47
CA TYR A 80 -7.87 -15.57 2.72
C TYR A 80 -7.43 -15.84 1.29
N ARG A 81 -7.79 -16.99 0.71
CA ARG A 81 -7.80 -17.05 -0.75
C ARG A 81 -8.89 -16.07 -1.14
N ARG A 82 -8.70 -15.32 -2.23
CA ARG A 82 -9.74 -14.59 -2.96
C ARG A 82 -10.99 -15.47 -3.11
N ARG A 83 -11.82 -15.52 -2.07
CA ARG A 83 -13.17 -16.03 -2.16
C ARG A 83 -13.94 -14.89 -2.82
N PRO A 84 -14.85 -15.21 -3.75
CA PRO A 84 -15.79 -14.20 -4.22
C PRO A 84 -16.36 -13.52 -2.98
N PHE A 85 -16.27 -12.19 -2.94
CA PHE A 85 -16.68 -11.42 -1.79
C PHE A 85 -18.18 -11.62 -1.61
N THR A 86 -18.57 -12.55 -0.75
CA THR A 86 -19.96 -12.78 -0.39
C THR A 86 -20.32 -11.74 0.66
N LEU A 87 -21.12 -10.77 0.27
CA LEU A 87 -21.72 -9.81 1.18
C LEU A 87 -22.41 -10.57 2.32
N PRO A 88 -22.06 -10.31 3.59
CA PRO A 88 -22.82 -10.90 4.67
C PRO A 88 -24.28 -10.41 4.60
N LYS A 89 -25.23 -11.22 5.04
CA LYS A 89 -26.66 -10.87 5.02
C LYS A 89 -26.88 -9.51 5.69
N GLY A 90 -27.65 -8.64 5.03
CA GLY A 90 -27.95 -7.27 5.51
C GLY A 90 -26.93 -6.20 5.10
N TRP A 91 -25.80 -6.56 4.49
CA TRP A 91 -24.88 -5.59 3.91
C TRP A 91 -25.28 -5.22 2.49
N GLN A 92 -25.18 -3.94 2.18
CA GLN A 92 -25.42 -3.40 0.84
C GLN A 92 -24.17 -2.66 0.35
N ILE A 93 -23.81 -2.86 -0.93
CA ILE A 93 -22.77 -2.06 -1.58
C ILE A 93 -23.37 -0.69 -1.84
N SER A 94 -22.81 0.34 -1.18
CA SER A 94 -23.20 1.73 -1.40
C SER A 94 -22.40 2.38 -2.53
N ALA A 95 -21.13 1.98 -2.70
CA ALA A 95 -20.28 2.49 -3.76
C ALA A 95 -19.19 1.47 -4.09
N GLN A 96 -18.85 1.34 -5.37
CA GLN A 96 -17.69 0.58 -5.83
C GLN A 96 -17.04 1.34 -7.00
N ARG A 97 -15.72 1.52 -6.95
CA ARG A 97 -14.94 2.15 -8.02
C ARG A 97 -13.62 1.43 -8.19
N THR A 98 -13.18 1.27 -9.44
CA THR A 98 -11.87 0.70 -9.75
C THR A 98 -11.07 1.70 -10.57
N ILE A 99 -9.88 2.04 -10.09
CA ILE A 99 -8.97 2.99 -10.74
C ILE A 99 -7.59 2.36 -10.79
N LEU A 100 -7.09 2.02 -11.99
CA LEU A 100 -5.76 1.42 -12.19
C LEU A 100 -5.52 0.15 -11.34
N GLY A 101 -6.56 -0.69 -11.18
CA GLY A 101 -6.50 -1.89 -10.36
C GLY A 101 -6.67 -1.65 -8.86
N ALA A 102 -6.65 -0.39 -8.38
CA ALA A 102 -7.07 -0.08 -7.03
C ALA A 102 -8.60 -0.11 -6.93
N GLU A 103 -9.14 -0.81 -5.94
CA GLU A 103 -10.57 -0.95 -5.72
C GLU A 103 -10.98 -0.15 -4.49
N PHE A 104 -11.96 0.73 -4.65
CA PHE A 104 -12.66 1.36 -3.55
C PHE A 104 -14.03 0.74 -3.40
N MET A 105 -14.41 0.42 -2.16
CA MET A 105 -15.72 -0.13 -1.85
C MET A 105 -16.25 0.51 -0.57
N THR A 106 -17.52 0.93 -0.59
CA THR A 106 -18.27 1.32 0.60
C THR A 106 -19.42 0.36 0.78
N LEU A 107 -19.49 -0.25 1.96
CA LEU A 107 -20.54 -1.13 2.41
C LEU A 107 -21.33 -0.45 3.52
N ARG A 108 -22.65 -0.61 3.50
CA ARG A 108 -23.55 -0.06 4.51
C ARG A 108 -24.47 -1.14 5.05
N ARG A 109 -24.70 -1.12 6.36
CA ARG A 109 -25.69 -1.95 7.05
C ARG A 109 -26.21 -1.20 8.25
N GLU A 110 -27.50 -0.86 8.27
CA GLU A 110 -28.14 -0.12 9.38
C GLU A 110 -27.28 1.09 9.79
N ASP A 111 -26.69 1.07 10.98
CA ASP A 111 -25.86 2.13 11.56
C ASP A 111 -24.35 1.92 11.36
N ILE A 112 -23.95 0.93 10.56
CA ILE A 112 -22.57 0.59 10.27
C ILE A 112 -22.23 0.98 8.83
N THR A 113 -21.18 1.78 8.69
CA THR A 113 -20.56 2.06 7.39
C THR A 113 -19.13 1.56 7.39
N MET A 114 -18.78 0.77 6.37
CA MET A 114 -17.42 0.31 6.12
C MET A 114 -16.97 0.84 4.77
N SER A 115 -15.86 1.53 4.72
CA SER A 115 -15.19 1.84 3.46
C SER A 115 -13.84 1.14 3.42
N SER A 116 -13.47 0.61 2.26
CA SER A 116 -12.19 -0.06 2.06
C SER A 116 -11.56 0.37 0.74
N TRP A 117 -10.26 0.64 0.78
CA TRP A 117 -9.40 0.80 -0.37
C TRP A 117 -8.52 -0.44 -0.48
N ARG A 118 -8.47 -1.06 -1.65
CA ARG A 118 -7.51 -2.10 -2.00
C ARG A 118 -6.59 -1.54 -3.06
N VAL A 119 -5.29 -1.61 -2.82
CA VAL A 119 -4.27 -1.14 -3.75
C VAL A 119 -3.32 -2.29 -4.02
N PRO A 120 -3.16 -2.74 -5.28
CA PRO A 120 -2.29 -3.86 -5.56
C PRO A 120 -0.81 -3.50 -5.33
N TYR A 121 -0.03 -4.42 -4.76
CA TYR A 121 1.40 -4.16 -4.48
C TYR A 121 2.17 -3.76 -5.74
N TRP A 122 1.81 -4.30 -6.90
CA TRP A 122 2.48 -3.97 -8.16
C TRP A 122 2.38 -2.48 -8.51
N SER A 123 1.32 -1.78 -8.08
CA SER A 123 1.21 -0.33 -8.32
C SER A 123 2.20 0.49 -7.50
N LEU A 124 2.80 -0.08 -6.44
CA LEU A 124 3.90 0.53 -5.68
C LEU A 124 5.27 0.09 -6.21
N VAL A 125 5.40 -1.20 -6.54
CA VAL A 125 6.67 -1.78 -7.00
C VAL A 125 7.10 -1.21 -8.35
N LEU A 126 6.17 -1.07 -9.32
CA LEU A 126 6.48 -0.55 -10.65
C LEU A 126 7.05 0.89 -10.63
N PRO A 127 6.40 1.89 -9.99
CA PRO A 127 6.94 3.25 -9.97
C PRO A 127 8.24 3.35 -9.19
N LEU A 128 8.42 2.58 -8.10
CA LEU A 128 9.70 2.54 -7.38
C LEU A 128 10.82 1.96 -8.24
N THR A 129 10.54 0.89 -8.98
CA THR A 129 11.50 0.25 -9.90
C THR A 129 11.85 1.17 -11.06
N LEU A 130 10.85 1.83 -11.65
CA LEU A 130 11.06 2.82 -12.72
C LEU A 130 11.85 4.02 -12.21
N LEU A 131 11.52 4.56 -11.04
CA LEU A 131 12.24 5.67 -10.42
C LEU A 131 13.69 5.29 -10.13
N SER A 132 13.92 4.09 -9.59
CA SER A 132 15.26 3.54 -9.39
C SER A 132 16.03 3.46 -10.71
N ALA A 133 15.44 2.86 -11.75
CA ALA A 133 16.06 2.73 -13.06
C ALA A 133 16.39 4.11 -13.65
N LEU A 134 15.47 5.08 -13.58
CA LEU A 134 15.70 6.45 -14.04
C LEU A 134 16.86 7.11 -13.28
N LEU A 135 16.90 6.99 -11.95
CA LEU A 135 17.97 7.58 -11.14
C LEU A 135 19.35 6.96 -11.43
N LEU A 136 19.39 5.68 -11.79
CA LEU A 136 20.62 4.97 -12.14
C LEU A 136 21.06 5.23 -13.59
N LEU A 137 20.11 5.34 -14.52
CA LEU A 137 20.36 5.46 -15.96
C LEU A 137 20.57 6.90 -16.43
N ILE A 138 20.10 7.92 -15.69
CA ILE A 138 20.36 9.32 -16.02
C ILE A 138 21.87 9.56 -15.93
N LYS A 139 22.53 9.50 -17.10
CA LYS A 139 23.95 9.77 -17.27
C LYS A 139 24.22 11.16 -16.71
N THR A 140 24.99 11.22 -15.63
CA THR A 140 25.59 12.48 -15.18
C THR A 140 26.47 12.95 -16.32
N ARG A 141 25.97 13.88 -17.15
CA ARG A 141 26.83 14.59 -18.11
C ARG A 141 27.93 15.19 -17.26
N SER A 142 29.12 14.61 -17.37
CA SER A 142 30.32 15.20 -16.80
C SER A 142 30.42 16.57 -17.46
N ALA A 143 30.44 17.62 -16.64
CA ALA A 143 30.60 18.96 -17.17
C ALA A 143 31.91 18.95 -17.94
N LYS A 144 31.83 19.18 -19.24
CA LYS A 144 32.98 19.24 -20.14
C LYS A 144 33.94 20.25 -19.49
N GLU A 145 35.13 19.80 -19.13
CA GLU A 145 36.14 20.69 -18.53
C GLU A 145 36.30 21.90 -19.46
N PRO A 146 36.21 23.14 -18.93
CA PRO A 146 36.50 24.31 -19.74
C PRO A 146 37.95 24.22 -20.18
N ASN A 147 38.14 24.12 -21.49
CA ASN A 147 39.43 24.08 -22.16
C ASN A 147 40.21 25.33 -21.74
N ARG A 148 41.14 25.21 -20.79
CA ARG A 148 42.09 26.28 -20.44
C ARG A 148 43.18 26.28 -21.51
N GLY A 149 42.91 27.02 -22.58
CA GLY A 149 43.93 27.56 -23.48
C GLY A 149 44.46 28.87 -22.93
#